data_AF-A0A7J9CTQ1-F1
#
_entry.id   AF-A0A7J9CTQ1-F1
#
_cell.length_a   1.000
_cell.length_b   1.000
_cell.length_c   1.000
_cell.angle_alpha   90.00
_cell.angle_beta   90.00
_cell.angle_gamma   90.00
#
_symmetry.space_group_name_H-M   'P 1'
#
loop_
_entity.id
_entity.type
_entity.pdbx_description
1 polymer ?
#
loop_
_entity_poly.entity_id
_entity_poly.type
_entity_poly.pdbx_seq_one_letter_code
_entity_poly.pdbx_strand_id
1 'polypeptide(L)'
;VAKLNSSYPGGLASYIKNARELLADSKVGKNPYDGFTPSVPTGEVLSFGDDNFIKYEEAGVKEAQNAAFVLVAGGLGERLGYNGIKVALLAEATTGTCFLQLYIESILALQEGSCRLTQAKVQPSMSPELVKYFVNNLPGPASRSSTFQKDILFVIMTSDDTHTRTLEVLESNSYFGMKPTQVKLLKQEKVACLDDNDARLALDPHNKYQIQTKPHGHGDVHSLLYSSGLLKVWLDAGLRWVLFFQDTNGLLFKAIPASLGVSATKQYQVNSLAVQRKAKEAMGGITRLTHSDGRSMVINVEYNELDPLLRAAGHPDGDANCETGYSPFPGNINQLILELGPYIEELTKTGGAIKEFVNPKYKDASKTSFKSSTRLECMMQDYPKTLPPTARVGFTVMDKWLAYAPVKNNPEDASKVPKGNPYHSATSGEMAIYRANSLILIKAGVQVEGPVQQVFNGQEVEVWPRITWKPKWGLTFSEIKSKVRQSCSVSQRSTMVLKGRDIFLEDLSLDGALIINSIDGAEVKVGGSIQNKGWLLERINYKDTSSPEELRIRGFKINKLEQLEQTYSEPGKFILKPQC
;
A
#
# COMPACT_ATOMS: atom_id res chain seq x y z
N VAL A 1 2.65 15.99 31.05
CA VAL A 1 1.20 15.99 31.37
C VAL A 1 0.40 16.86 30.41
N ALA A 2 0.63 18.18 30.35
CA ALA A 2 -0.13 19.09 29.46
C ALA A 2 -0.21 18.60 28.00
N LYS A 3 0.91 18.17 27.42
CA LYS A 3 0.97 17.56 26.07
C LYS A 3 0.00 16.38 25.91
N LEU A 4 0.06 15.39 26.80
CA LEU A 4 -0.84 14.22 26.79
C LEU A 4 -2.31 14.64 26.94
N ASN A 5 -2.58 15.68 27.74
CA ASN A 5 -3.92 16.19 27.94
C ASN A 5 -4.49 16.91 26.70
N SER A 6 -3.66 17.58 25.92
CA SER A 6 -4.10 18.24 24.67
C SER A 6 -4.21 17.27 23.48
N SER A 7 -3.45 16.18 23.49
CA SER A 7 -3.34 15.27 22.36
C SER A 7 -4.39 14.16 22.31
N TYR A 8 -5.19 14.01 23.36
CA TYR A 8 -6.24 12.98 23.43
C TYR A 8 -7.63 13.64 23.56
N PRO A 9 -8.66 13.19 22.81
CA PRO A 9 -10.02 13.73 22.93
C PRO A 9 -10.56 13.64 24.37
N GLY A 10 -10.93 14.79 24.96
CA GLY A 10 -11.34 14.88 26.37
C GLY A 10 -10.20 14.80 27.39
N GLY A 11 -8.96 14.77 26.92
CA GLY A 11 -7.74 14.83 27.73
C GLY A 11 -7.44 13.57 28.53
N LEU A 12 -6.47 13.70 29.44
CA LEU A 12 -5.90 12.57 30.16
C LEU A 12 -6.92 11.93 31.13
N ALA A 13 -7.87 12.71 31.64
CA ALA A 13 -8.95 12.20 32.48
C ALA A 13 -9.87 11.24 31.71
N SER A 14 -10.28 11.61 30.48
CA SER A 14 -11.07 10.74 29.60
C SER A 14 -10.29 9.50 29.19
N TYR A 15 -8.99 9.64 28.88
CA TYR A 15 -8.10 8.50 28.59
C TYR A 15 -8.08 7.48 29.73
N ILE A 16 -7.86 7.94 30.97
CA ILE A 16 -7.82 7.06 32.15
C ILE A 16 -9.18 6.41 32.41
N LYS A 17 -10.28 7.15 32.24
CA LYS A 17 -11.63 6.60 32.39
C LYS A 17 -11.87 5.46 31.41
N ASN A 18 -11.63 5.70 30.12
CA ASN A 18 -11.79 4.70 29.07
C ASN A 18 -10.85 3.50 29.29
N ALA A 19 -9.62 3.76 29.71
CA ALA A 19 -8.66 2.71 30.05
C ALA A 19 -9.16 1.78 31.15
N ARG A 20 -9.78 2.30 32.21
CA ARG A 20 -10.36 1.47 33.28
C ARG A 20 -11.47 0.57 32.77
N GLU A 21 -12.35 1.11 31.93
CA GLU A 21 -13.45 0.36 31.33
C GLU A 21 -12.93 -0.78 30.44
N LEU A 22 -12.00 -0.47 29.53
CA LEU A 22 -11.41 -1.46 28.61
C LEU A 22 -10.54 -2.50 29.32
N LEU A 23 -9.80 -2.11 30.37
CA LEU A 23 -9.01 -3.03 31.18
C LEU A 23 -9.91 -3.99 31.99
N ALA A 24 -11.02 -3.49 32.53
CA ALA A 24 -12.01 -4.32 33.21
C ALA A 24 -12.61 -5.37 32.26
N ASP A 25 -13.03 -4.94 31.06
CA ASP A 25 -13.56 -5.82 30.01
C ASP A 25 -12.52 -6.87 29.56
N SER A 26 -11.26 -6.45 29.35
CA SER A 26 -10.15 -7.34 28.98
C SER A 26 -9.84 -8.38 30.07
N LYS A 27 -9.87 -7.96 31.34
CA LYS A 27 -9.61 -8.84 32.50
C LYS A 27 -10.61 -9.99 32.56
N VAL A 28 -11.90 -9.70 32.41
CA VAL A 28 -12.95 -10.73 32.41
C VAL A 28 -13.05 -11.50 31.09
N GLY A 29 -12.28 -11.12 30.07
CA GLY A 29 -12.29 -11.78 28.76
C GLY A 29 -13.58 -11.55 27.98
N LYS A 30 -14.20 -10.37 28.14
CA LYS A 30 -15.42 -10.00 27.45
C LYS A 30 -15.19 -10.04 25.94
N ASN A 31 -15.99 -10.83 25.23
CA ASN A 31 -15.94 -10.89 23.77
C ASN A 31 -16.64 -9.66 23.18
N PRO A 32 -15.95 -8.80 22.40
CA PRO A 32 -16.56 -7.62 21.79
C PRO A 32 -17.64 -7.97 20.74
N TYR A 33 -17.68 -9.22 20.28
CA TYR A 33 -18.64 -9.73 19.30
C TYR A 33 -19.65 -10.70 19.91
N ASP A 34 -19.79 -10.71 21.24
CA ASP A 34 -20.84 -11.50 21.88
C ASP A 34 -22.23 -11.12 21.31
N GLY A 35 -23.07 -12.13 21.08
CA GLY A 35 -24.37 -11.98 20.43
C GLY A 35 -24.37 -11.73 18.91
N PHE A 36 -23.20 -11.61 18.26
CA PHE A 36 -23.11 -11.49 16.80
C PHE A 36 -22.93 -12.86 16.11
N THR A 37 -23.66 -13.05 15.01
CA THR A 37 -23.45 -14.15 14.07
C THR A 37 -22.59 -13.68 12.89
N PRO A 38 -21.43 -14.31 12.63
CA PRO A 38 -20.58 -14.02 11.49
C PRO A 38 -21.12 -14.64 10.19
N SER A 39 -20.98 -13.93 9.07
CA SER A 39 -21.22 -14.47 7.74
C SER A 39 -20.27 -13.82 6.71
N VAL A 40 -20.14 -14.46 5.55
CA VAL A 40 -19.34 -13.87 4.46
C VAL A 40 -20.09 -12.64 3.91
N PRO A 41 -19.46 -11.46 3.84
CA PRO A 41 -20.08 -10.29 3.23
C PRO A 41 -20.08 -10.37 1.70
N THR A 42 -20.93 -9.56 1.06
CA THR A 42 -20.89 -9.36 -0.40
C THR A 42 -19.76 -8.40 -0.77
N GLY A 43 -19.01 -8.73 -1.82
CA GLY A 43 -17.93 -7.90 -2.35
C GLY A 43 -17.54 -8.34 -3.75
N GLU A 44 -16.53 -7.71 -4.32
CA GLU A 44 -16.06 -8.00 -5.68
C GLU A 44 -14.79 -8.85 -5.63
N VAL A 45 -14.69 -9.85 -6.51
CA VAL A 45 -13.47 -10.64 -6.73
C VAL A 45 -13.02 -10.38 -8.16
N LEU A 46 -11.81 -9.85 -8.34
CA LEU A 46 -11.31 -9.48 -9.65
C LEU A 46 -10.22 -10.44 -10.12
N SER A 47 -10.30 -10.88 -11.38
CA SER A 47 -9.27 -11.68 -12.01
C SER A 47 -8.43 -10.79 -12.92
N PHE A 48 -7.11 -10.78 -12.71
CA PHE A 48 -6.22 -9.85 -13.42
C PHE A 48 -6.31 -9.99 -14.94
N GLY A 49 -6.52 -8.86 -15.60
CA GLY A 49 -6.53 -8.74 -17.07
C GLY A 49 -7.77 -9.29 -17.77
N ASP A 50 -8.82 -9.66 -17.04
CA ASP A 50 -10.15 -9.86 -17.63
C ASP A 50 -10.85 -8.53 -17.93
N ASP A 51 -11.97 -8.58 -18.66
CA ASP A 51 -12.70 -7.38 -19.07
C ASP A 51 -13.26 -6.58 -17.87
N ASN A 52 -13.64 -7.25 -16.78
CA ASN A 52 -14.14 -6.60 -15.57
C ASN A 52 -13.02 -5.84 -14.86
N PHE A 53 -11.85 -6.47 -14.70
CA PHE A 53 -10.66 -5.86 -14.14
C PHE A 53 -10.26 -4.63 -14.95
N ILE A 54 -10.15 -4.75 -16.27
CA ILE A 54 -9.79 -3.64 -17.16
C ILE A 54 -10.80 -2.49 -17.03
N LYS A 55 -12.11 -2.80 -17.01
CA LYS A 55 -13.17 -1.79 -16.85
C LYS A 55 -13.06 -1.06 -15.52
N TYR A 56 -12.86 -1.77 -14.42
CA TYR A 56 -12.68 -1.14 -13.10
C TYR A 56 -11.36 -0.38 -13.01
N GLU A 57 -10.28 -0.90 -13.60
CA GLU A 57 -8.97 -0.23 -13.66
C GLU A 57 -9.10 1.14 -14.35
N GLU A 58 -9.73 1.19 -15.52
CA GLU A 58 -9.98 2.43 -16.25
C GLU A 58 -10.90 3.40 -15.48
N ALA A 59 -11.96 2.88 -14.85
CA ALA A 59 -12.87 3.68 -14.02
C ALA A 59 -12.12 4.32 -12.83
N GLY A 60 -11.25 3.58 -12.16
CA GLY A 60 -10.48 4.10 -11.04
C GLY A 60 -9.40 5.09 -11.45
N VAL A 61 -8.72 4.89 -12.60
CA VAL A 61 -7.80 5.92 -13.11
C VAL A 61 -8.55 7.24 -13.34
N LYS A 62 -9.78 7.21 -13.86
CA LYS A 62 -10.60 8.44 -14.02
C LYS A 62 -10.95 9.10 -12.69
N GLU A 63 -11.23 8.31 -11.65
CA GLU A 63 -11.58 8.82 -10.32
C GLU A 63 -10.36 9.28 -9.50
N ALA A 64 -9.14 8.88 -9.87
CA ALA A 64 -7.93 9.15 -9.10
C ALA A 64 -7.68 10.65 -8.86
N GLN A 65 -7.99 11.54 -9.81
CA GLN A 65 -7.88 13.00 -9.61
C GLN A 65 -8.86 13.57 -8.56
N ASN A 66 -9.87 12.80 -8.18
CA ASN A 66 -10.84 13.14 -7.12
C ASN A 66 -10.47 12.46 -5.79
N ALA A 67 -9.28 11.89 -5.68
CA ALA A 67 -8.82 11.22 -4.48
C ALA A 67 -7.71 11.98 -3.76
N ALA A 68 -7.68 11.84 -2.44
CA ALA A 68 -6.51 12.09 -1.60
C ALA A 68 -5.92 10.76 -1.14
N PHE A 69 -4.60 10.67 -1.10
CA PHE A 69 -3.85 9.50 -0.69
C PHE A 69 -3.27 9.72 0.71
N VAL A 70 -3.33 8.70 1.57
CA VAL A 70 -2.92 8.77 2.98
C VAL A 70 -2.06 7.57 3.32
N LEU A 71 -0.76 7.80 3.47
CA LEU A 71 0.21 6.79 3.89
C LEU A 71 0.36 6.79 5.40
N VAL A 72 0.22 5.63 6.03
CA VAL A 72 0.55 5.43 7.45
C VAL A 72 2.00 4.94 7.59
N ALA A 73 2.88 5.82 8.05
CA ALA A 73 4.33 5.61 8.14
C ALA A 73 4.91 6.02 9.52
N GLY A 74 4.19 5.72 10.60
CA GLY A 74 4.62 6.04 11.98
C GLY A 74 5.69 5.12 12.58
N GLY A 75 6.07 4.03 11.90
CA GLY A 75 6.95 2.98 12.45
C GLY A 75 8.37 2.97 11.89
N LEU A 76 9.34 2.71 12.75
CA LEU A 76 10.72 2.37 12.37
C LEU A 76 10.85 0.92 11.89
N GLY A 77 11.95 0.65 11.16
CA GLY A 77 12.30 -0.68 10.65
C GLY A 77 12.98 -1.60 11.66
N GLU A 78 13.01 -1.27 12.96
CA GLU A 78 13.85 -1.98 13.95
C GLU A 78 13.54 -3.48 14.01
N ARG A 79 12.25 -3.86 13.94
CA ARG A 79 11.83 -5.28 13.89
C ARG A 79 12.30 -6.03 12.65
N LEU A 80 12.68 -5.31 11.60
CA LEU A 80 13.26 -5.84 10.36
C LEU A 80 14.78 -6.01 10.46
N GLY A 81 15.41 -5.49 11.52
CA GLY A 81 16.87 -5.34 11.62
C GLY A 81 17.40 -4.12 10.85
N TYR A 82 16.57 -3.08 10.69
CA TYR A 82 16.91 -1.84 9.98
C TYR A 82 16.65 -0.62 10.86
N ASN A 83 17.67 0.21 11.06
CA ASN A 83 17.57 1.39 11.93
C ASN A 83 16.91 2.59 11.26
N GLY A 84 16.53 2.49 9.99
CA GLY A 84 15.86 3.55 9.23
C GLY A 84 14.33 3.59 9.36
N ILE A 85 13.73 4.63 8.76
CA ILE A 85 12.29 4.65 8.51
C ILE A 85 11.97 3.62 7.42
N LYS A 86 10.91 2.84 7.62
CA LYS A 86 10.57 1.75 6.70
C LYS A 86 10.33 2.21 5.25
N VAL A 87 9.76 3.40 5.07
CA VAL A 87 9.46 3.95 3.74
C VAL A 87 10.71 4.32 2.95
N ALA A 88 11.88 4.44 3.61
CA ALA A 88 13.17 4.63 2.95
C ALA A 88 13.84 3.30 2.55
N LEU A 89 13.29 2.15 2.97
CA LEU A 89 13.78 0.86 2.49
C LEU A 89 13.55 0.74 0.99
N LEU A 90 14.55 0.18 0.33
CA LEU A 90 14.49 -0.20 -1.08
C LEU A 90 13.40 -1.26 -1.30
N ALA A 91 12.37 -0.90 -2.07
CA ALA A 91 11.35 -1.84 -2.52
C ALA A 91 11.99 -2.92 -3.43
N GLU A 92 12.95 -2.50 -4.25
CA GLU A 92 13.77 -3.37 -5.10
C GLU A 92 15.17 -2.74 -5.30
N ALA A 93 16.19 -3.57 -5.54
CA ALA A 93 17.58 -3.12 -5.67
C ALA A 93 18.00 -2.91 -7.14
N THR A 94 17.20 -3.37 -8.12
CA THR A 94 17.54 -3.26 -9.54
C THR A 94 17.63 -1.80 -9.97
N THR A 95 16.70 -0.95 -9.52
CA THR A 95 16.74 0.51 -9.75
C THR A 95 17.13 1.32 -8.51
N GLY A 96 17.16 0.68 -7.33
CA GLY A 96 17.39 1.36 -6.06
C GLY A 96 16.20 2.23 -5.64
N THR A 97 14.98 1.88 -6.09
CA THR A 97 13.77 2.62 -5.72
C THR A 97 13.32 2.25 -4.30
N CYS A 98 13.20 3.24 -3.42
CA CYS A 98 12.61 3.05 -2.08
C CYS A 98 11.08 3.03 -2.13
N PHE A 99 10.43 2.53 -1.07
CA PHE A 99 8.96 2.50 -1.00
C PHE A 99 8.33 3.89 -1.16
N LEU A 100 8.90 4.93 -0.52
CA LEU A 100 8.37 6.28 -0.63
C LEU A 100 8.43 6.81 -2.07
N GLN A 101 9.56 6.57 -2.77
CA GLN A 101 9.70 6.90 -4.17
C GLN A 101 8.69 6.14 -5.04
N LEU A 102 8.56 4.81 -4.84
CA LEU A 102 7.60 3.99 -5.57
C LEU A 102 6.17 4.52 -5.44
N TYR A 103 5.75 4.87 -4.22
CA TYR A 103 4.41 5.39 -3.98
C TYR A 103 4.20 6.76 -4.61
N ILE A 104 5.14 7.69 -4.46
CA ILE A 104 5.06 9.02 -5.05
C ILE A 104 5.00 8.93 -6.58
N GLU A 105 5.89 8.17 -7.20
CA GLU A 105 5.90 8.01 -8.66
C GLU A 105 4.64 7.31 -9.16
N SER A 106 4.04 6.41 -8.37
CA SER A 106 2.75 5.79 -8.70
C SER A 106 1.58 6.75 -8.61
N ILE A 107 1.56 7.61 -7.59
CA ILE A 107 0.55 8.68 -7.45
C ILE A 107 0.66 9.69 -8.59
N LEU A 108 1.87 10.07 -8.98
CA LEU A 108 2.10 10.96 -10.13
C LEU A 108 1.66 10.33 -11.45
N ALA A 109 1.96 9.04 -11.65
CA ALA A 109 1.47 8.30 -12.82
C ALA A 109 -0.07 8.24 -12.85
N LEU A 110 -0.72 8.04 -11.69
CA LEU A 110 -2.18 8.09 -11.56
C LEU A 110 -2.74 9.48 -11.88
N GLN A 111 -2.14 10.53 -11.33
CA GLN A 111 -2.52 11.92 -11.58
C GLN A 111 -2.50 12.23 -13.07
N GLU A 112 -1.41 11.87 -13.73
CA GLU A 112 -1.23 12.08 -15.16
C GLU A 112 -2.19 11.23 -15.99
N GLY A 113 -2.33 9.94 -15.68
CA GLY A 113 -3.28 9.03 -16.33
C GLY A 113 -4.73 9.51 -16.23
N SER A 114 -5.13 10.00 -15.05
CA SER A 114 -6.45 10.56 -14.79
C SER A 114 -6.71 11.81 -15.64
N CYS A 115 -5.73 12.72 -15.69
CA CYS A 115 -5.81 13.92 -16.51
C CYS A 115 -5.93 13.59 -18.00
N ARG A 116 -5.17 12.62 -18.51
CA ARG A 116 -5.26 12.18 -19.92
C ARG A 116 -6.65 11.63 -20.26
N LEU A 117 -7.20 10.74 -19.42
CA LEU A 117 -8.50 10.11 -19.68
C LEU A 117 -9.68 11.08 -19.58
N THR A 118 -9.56 12.12 -18.75
CA THR A 118 -10.62 13.13 -18.58
C THR A 118 -10.55 14.20 -19.66
N GLN A 119 -9.35 14.60 -20.09
CA GLN A 119 -9.16 15.54 -21.21
C GLN A 119 -9.54 14.92 -22.57
N ALA A 120 -9.30 13.62 -22.78
CA ALA A 120 -9.72 12.93 -24.00
C ALA A 120 -11.24 13.01 -24.26
N LYS A 121 -12.05 13.26 -23.22
CA LYS A 121 -13.50 13.49 -23.33
C LYS A 121 -13.90 14.96 -23.56
N VAL A 122 -12.99 15.91 -23.37
CA VAL A 122 -13.21 17.37 -23.52
C VAL A 122 -12.70 17.88 -24.89
N GLN A 123 -12.55 17.00 -25.89
CA GLN A 123 -12.40 17.51 -27.26
C GLN A 123 -13.66 18.31 -27.64
N PRO A 124 -13.52 19.59 -28.01
CA PRO A 124 -14.68 20.41 -28.33
C PRO A 124 -15.30 19.89 -29.63
N SER A 125 -16.61 19.72 -29.63
CA SER A 125 -17.44 19.64 -30.83
C SER A 125 -17.44 20.98 -31.58
N MET A 126 -16.26 21.48 -31.93
CA MET A 126 -16.09 22.67 -32.77
C MET A 126 -15.80 22.24 -34.20
N SER A 127 -16.58 22.78 -35.13
CA SER A 127 -16.41 22.51 -36.56
C SER A 127 -15.02 22.96 -37.06
N PRO A 128 -14.47 22.31 -38.10
CA PRO A 128 -13.21 22.71 -38.72
C PRO A 128 -13.17 24.20 -39.12
N GLU A 129 -14.31 24.83 -39.47
CA GLU A 129 -14.35 26.26 -39.79
C GLU A 129 -14.09 27.16 -38.57
N LEU A 130 -14.59 26.78 -37.39
CA LEU A 130 -14.45 27.55 -36.15
C LEU A 130 -13.01 27.52 -35.62
N VAL A 131 -12.33 26.37 -35.74
CA VAL A 131 -10.89 26.25 -35.41
C VAL A 131 -10.06 27.16 -36.32
N LYS A 132 -10.39 27.24 -37.61
CA LYS A 132 -9.71 28.10 -38.59
C LYS A 132 -9.89 29.60 -38.29
N TYR A 133 -11.06 29.98 -37.79
CA TYR A 133 -11.35 31.37 -37.39
C TYR A 133 -10.51 31.83 -36.20
N PHE A 134 -10.32 30.98 -35.18
CA PHE A 134 -9.50 31.32 -34.01
C PHE A 134 -8.00 31.32 -34.30
N VAL A 135 -7.51 30.43 -35.18
CA VAL A 135 -6.09 30.38 -35.57
C VAL A 135 -5.68 31.61 -36.37
N ASN A 136 -6.59 32.21 -37.15
CA ASN A 136 -6.25 33.32 -38.05
C ASN A 136 -6.46 34.72 -37.46
N ASN A 137 -7.13 34.87 -36.30
CA ASN A 137 -7.58 36.17 -35.80
C ASN A 137 -7.09 36.55 -34.38
N LEU A 138 -6.13 35.81 -33.80
CA LEU A 138 -5.50 36.20 -32.52
C LEU A 138 -4.03 36.63 -32.74
N PRO A 139 -3.59 37.77 -32.16
CA PRO A 139 -2.23 38.24 -32.32
C PRO A 139 -1.25 37.52 -31.38
N GLY A 140 -0.22 36.90 -31.95
CA GLY A 140 1.02 36.49 -31.26
C GLY A 140 1.15 34.99 -30.94
N PRO A 141 2.39 34.44 -30.93
CA PRO A 141 2.64 33.04 -30.60
C PRO A 141 2.58 32.84 -29.09
N ALA A 142 1.37 32.76 -28.54
CA ALA A 142 1.16 32.26 -27.20
C ALA A 142 1.38 30.73 -27.20
N SER A 143 2.23 30.27 -26.29
CA SER A 143 2.55 28.86 -26.03
C SER A 143 1.30 27.98 -26.04
N ARG A 144 1.33 26.93 -26.86
CA ARG A 144 0.29 25.89 -26.90
C ARG A 144 0.11 25.27 -25.51
N SER A 145 -1.14 25.29 -25.02
CA SER A 145 -1.71 24.38 -24.02
C SER A 145 -1.15 24.44 -22.58
N SER A 146 -1.61 25.41 -21.77
CA SER A 146 -1.60 25.25 -20.30
C SER A 146 -2.81 24.42 -19.88
N THR A 147 -2.68 23.09 -19.89
CA THR A 147 -3.68 22.17 -19.34
C THR A 147 -3.74 22.32 -17.82
N PHE A 148 -4.93 22.53 -17.26
CA PHE A 148 -5.14 22.43 -15.81
C PHE A 148 -5.04 20.96 -15.39
N GLN A 149 -3.86 20.55 -14.92
CA GLN A 149 -3.66 19.26 -14.26
C GLN A 149 -4.10 19.38 -12.80
N LYS A 150 -5.08 18.57 -12.37
CA LYS A 150 -5.49 18.54 -10.95
C LYS A 150 -4.44 17.75 -10.18
N ASP A 151 -3.76 18.42 -9.26
CA ASP A 151 -2.76 17.80 -8.41
C ASP A 151 -3.43 16.86 -7.38
N ILE A 152 -3.00 15.61 -7.32
CA ILE A 152 -3.43 14.64 -6.32
C ILE A 152 -2.73 14.95 -4.99
N LEU A 153 -3.51 15.01 -3.91
CA LEU A 153 -3.00 15.32 -2.57
C LEU A 153 -2.49 14.04 -1.89
N PHE A 154 -1.37 14.18 -1.18
CA PHE A 154 -0.72 13.07 -0.49
C PHE A 154 -0.41 13.44 0.97
N VAL A 155 -1.01 12.72 1.91
CA VAL A 155 -0.75 12.83 3.34
C VAL A 155 0.14 11.68 3.78
N ILE A 156 1.12 11.97 4.62
CA ILE A 156 1.92 10.94 5.30
C ILE A 156 1.74 11.12 6.80
N MET A 157 1.13 10.14 7.44
CA MET A 157 1.11 10.07 8.89
C MET A 157 2.46 9.55 9.39
N THR A 158 3.13 10.38 10.18
CA THR A 158 4.45 10.11 10.80
C THR A 158 4.31 10.02 12.32
N SER A 159 5.38 9.64 13.02
CA SER A 159 5.49 9.73 14.48
C SER A 159 6.68 10.60 14.89
N ASP A 160 6.88 10.83 16.19
CA ASP A 160 8.10 11.46 16.71
C ASP A 160 9.38 10.77 16.18
N ASP A 161 9.33 9.46 15.95
CA ASP A 161 10.49 8.65 15.54
C ASP A 161 10.73 8.70 14.01
N THR A 162 9.72 9.09 13.22
CA THR A 162 9.79 9.06 11.75
C THR A 162 9.66 10.43 11.07
N HIS A 163 9.16 11.46 11.75
CA HIS A 163 8.79 12.75 11.12
C HIS A 163 9.97 13.45 10.43
N THR A 164 11.02 13.79 11.18
CA THR A 164 12.19 14.52 10.65
C THR A 164 12.86 13.74 9.52
N ARG A 165 13.06 12.43 9.72
CA ARG A 165 13.70 11.56 8.73
C ARG A 165 12.86 11.43 7.45
N THR A 166 11.54 11.45 7.56
CA THR A 166 10.65 11.44 6.39
C THR A 166 10.78 12.75 5.61
N LEU A 167 10.81 13.89 6.30
CA LEU A 167 11.02 15.19 5.68
C LEU A 167 12.39 15.27 4.98
N GLU A 168 13.46 14.81 5.64
CA GLU A 168 14.81 14.76 5.05
C GLU A 168 14.85 13.92 3.77
N VAL A 169 14.22 12.74 3.75
CA VAL A 169 14.16 11.89 2.55
C VAL A 169 13.39 12.59 1.42
N LEU A 170 12.27 13.27 1.73
CA LEU A 170 11.51 14.02 0.73
C LEU A 170 12.34 15.17 0.15
N GLU A 171 12.91 16.02 1.00
CA GLU A 171 13.64 17.23 0.58
C GLU A 171 14.93 16.87 -0.18
N SER A 172 15.73 15.93 0.34
CA SER A 172 16.98 15.50 -0.31
C SER A 172 16.78 14.86 -1.68
N ASN A 173 15.58 14.33 -1.95
CA ASN A 173 15.23 13.73 -3.24
C ASN A 173 14.29 14.61 -4.08
N SER A 174 14.14 15.90 -3.75
CA SER A 174 13.24 16.82 -4.46
C SER A 174 11.82 16.25 -4.61
N TYR A 175 11.32 15.64 -3.53
CA TYR A 175 10.01 15.01 -3.41
C TYR A 175 9.75 13.96 -4.52
N PHE A 176 10.82 13.37 -5.08
CA PHE A 176 10.77 12.43 -6.19
C PHE A 176 9.96 12.93 -7.41
N GLY A 177 9.95 14.25 -7.62
CA GLY A 177 9.22 14.92 -8.70
C GLY A 177 7.79 15.36 -8.37
N MET A 178 7.27 15.03 -7.18
CA MET A 178 5.99 15.56 -6.70
C MET A 178 6.17 16.99 -6.20
N LYS A 179 5.17 17.86 -6.39
CA LYS A 179 5.27 19.24 -5.86
C LYS A 179 5.21 19.19 -4.32
N PRO A 180 6.06 19.95 -3.60
CA PRO A 180 6.00 19.99 -2.14
C PRO A 180 4.61 20.38 -1.59
N THR A 181 3.86 21.20 -2.33
CA THR A 181 2.49 21.61 -1.98
C THR A 181 1.46 20.49 -2.03
N GLN A 182 1.76 19.37 -2.71
CA GLN A 182 0.91 18.18 -2.72
C GLN A 182 1.06 17.34 -1.45
N VAL A 183 2.17 17.49 -0.73
CA VAL A 183 2.54 16.61 0.38
C VAL A 183 2.25 17.29 1.72
N LYS A 184 1.54 16.60 2.61
CA LYS A 184 1.32 17.05 3.98
C LYS A 184 1.72 15.96 4.98
N LEU A 185 2.66 16.29 5.87
CA LEU A 185 2.98 15.43 7.01
C LEU A 185 2.02 15.72 8.17
N LEU A 186 1.39 14.68 8.69
CA LEU A 186 0.63 14.72 9.94
C LEU A 186 1.35 13.86 10.96
N LYS A 187 1.77 14.45 12.08
CA LYS A 187 2.51 13.72 13.11
C LYS A 187 1.55 13.21 14.18
N GLN A 188 1.51 11.90 14.38
CA GLN A 188 0.79 11.30 15.50
C GLN A 188 1.54 11.54 16.81
N GLU A 189 0.77 11.74 17.87
CA GLU A 189 1.30 11.88 19.22
C GLU A 189 1.28 10.53 19.95
N LYS A 190 2.11 10.40 20.99
CA LYS A 190 2.13 9.20 21.84
C LYS A 190 1.09 9.34 22.96
N VAL A 191 0.53 8.21 23.41
CA VAL A 191 -0.38 8.14 24.55
C VAL A 191 0.33 7.61 25.80
N ALA A 192 -0.23 7.87 26.97
CA ALA A 192 0.34 7.45 28.24
C ALA A 192 0.28 5.93 28.41
N CYS A 193 1.35 5.34 28.92
CA CYS A 193 1.34 3.94 29.31
C CYS A 193 0.67 3.73 30.67
N LEU A 194 0.13 2.53 30.85
CA LEU A 194 -0.63 2.10 32.03
C LEU A 194 0.10 0.93 32.69
N ASP A 195 0.28 1.02 34.01
CA ASP A 195 1.09 0.08 34.79
C ASP A 195 0.28 -1.11 35.33
N ASP A 196 -1.03 -0.92 35.49
CA ASP A 196 -1.93 -1.92 36.08
C ASP A 196 -3.39 -1.79 35.63
N ASN A 197 -4.24 -2.66 36.17
CA ASN A 197 -5.69 -2.70 35.92
C ASN A 197 -6.45 -1.48 36.46
N ASP A 198 -5.87 -0.70 37.38
CA ASP A 198 -6.48 0.54 37.89
C ASP A 198 -6.20 1.74 36.97
N ALA A 199 -5.51 1.49 35.85
CA ALA A 199 -5.00 2.46 34.89
C ALA A 199 -4.06 3.49 35.54
N ARG A 200 -3.23 3.07 36.51
CA ARG A 200 -2.14 3.93 37.01
C ARG A 200 -1.16 4.23 35.87
N LEU A 201 -0.72 5.48 35.75
CA LEU A 201 0.22 5.87 34.69
C LEU A 201 1.60 5.26 34.96
N ALA A 202 2.15 4.59 33.96
CA ALA A 202 3.51 4.06 34.02
C ALA A 202 4.54 5.20 33.89
N LEU A 203 5.62 5.09 34.66
CA LEU A 203 6.75 6.01 34.60
C LEU A 203 7.84 5.46 33.68
N ASP A 204 8.64 6.35 33.09
CA ASP A 204 9.76 5.96 32.25
C ASP A 204 10.81 5.19 33.09
N PRO A 205 11.26 4.00 32.65
CA PRO A 205 12.23 3.20 33.40
C PRO A 205 13.58 3.90 33.64
N HIS A 206 13.93 4.87 32.80
CA HIS A 206 15.17 5.64 32.89
C HIS A 206 14.96 7.03 33.51
N ASN A 207 13.71 7.48 33.66
CA ASN A 207 13.38 8.75 34.28
C ASN A 207 12.03 8.70 35.04
N LYS A 208 12.09 8.51 36.37
CA LYS A 208 10.91 8.45 37.25
C LYS A 208 10.04 9.72 37.29
N TYR A 209 10.51 10.84 36.73
CA TYR A 209 9.74 12.09 36.64
C TYR A 209 9.02 12.25 35.30
N GLN A 210 9.15 11.26 34.41
CA GLN A 210 8.56 11.25 33.08
C GLN A 210 7.53 10.14 32.99
N ILE A 211 6.36 10.45 32.42
CA ILE A 211 5.35 9.44 32.07
C ILE A 211 5.86 8.66 30.87
N GLN A 212 5.86 7.34 30.96
CA GLN A 212 6.16 6.48 29.83
C GLN A 212 5.06 6.62 28.76
N THR A 213 5.44 6.70 27.50
CA THR A 213 4.49 6.83 26.39
C THR A 213 4.78 5.83 25.28
N LYS A 214 3.73 5.44 24.55
CA LYS A 214 3.80 4.57 23.38
C LYS A 214 2.88 5.08 22.28
N PRO A 215 3.12 4.73 21.00
CA PRO A 215 2.17 5.02 19.94
C PRO A 215 0.78 4.43 20.25
N HIS A 216 -0.25 5.22 19.96
CA HIS A 216 -1.65 4.85 20.15
C HIS A 216 -2.15 3.86 19.09
N GLY A 217 -1.43 3.74 17.97
CA GLY A 217 -1.82 2.88 16.85
C GLY A 217 -2.04 3.70 15.58
N HIS A 218 -2.41 3.01 14.51
CA HIS A 218 -2.59 3.67 13.21
C HIS A 218 -4.00 4.26 13.03
N GLY A 219 -4.94 4.00 13.96
CA GLY A 219 -6.26 4.65 13.94
C GLY A 219 -6.21 6.18 14.18
N ASP A 220 -5.11 6.71 14.74
CA ASP A 220 -4.88 8.15 14.89
C ASP A 220 -4.97 8.92 13.57
N VAL A 221 -4.78 8.25 12.43
CA VAL A 221 -4.85 8.89 11.12
C VAL A 221 -6.20 9.58 10.91
N HIS A 222 -7.29 9.03 11.45
CA HIS A 222 -8.63 9.59 11.32
C HIS A 222 -8.80 10.88 12.14
N SER A 223 -8.37 10.87 13.40
CA SER A 223 -8.43 12.03 14.28
C SER A 223 -7.49 13.14 13.84
N LEU A 224 -6.29 12.81 13.32
CA LEU A 224 -5.35 13.77 12.75
C LEU A 224 -5.91 14.42 11.49
N LEU A 225 -6.49 13.65 10.58
CA LEU A 225 -7.13 14.21 9.38
C LEU A 225 -8.28 15.15 9.75
N TYR A 226 -9.14 14.73 10.69
CA TYR A 226 -10.27 15.54 11.15
C TYR A 226 -9.81 16.85 11.80
N SER A 227 -8.95 16.77 12.81
CA SER A 227 -8.47 17.94 13.57
C SER A 227 -7.59 18.88 12.75
N SER A 228 -6.93 18.40 11.70
CA SER A 228 -6.15 19.24 10.78
C SER A 228 -6.99 20.18 9.90
N GLY A 229 -8.30 19.93 9.79
CA GLY A 229 -9.20 20.66 8.87
C GLY A 229 -9.05 20.29 7.39
N LEU A 230 -8.11 19.40 7.03
CA LEU A 230 -7.83 19.03 5.64
C LEU A 230 -9.05 18.43 4.93
N LEU A 231 -9.85 17.62 5.64
CA LEU A 231 -11.01 16.98 5.02
C LEU A 231 -12.03 18.00 4.49
N LYS A 232 -12.22 19.11 5.19
CA LYS A 232 -13.10 20.21 4.72
C LYS A 232 -12.52 20.88 3.48
N VAL A 233 -11.22 21.15 3.47
CA VAL A 233 -10.51 21.71 2.29
C VAL A 233 -10.66 20.78 1.09
N TRP A 234 -10.53 19.46 1.29
CA TRP A 234 -10.69 18.46 0.23
C TRP A 234 -12.11 18.39 -0.31
N LEU A 235 -13.10 18.45 0.57
CA LEU A 235 -14.51 18.47 0.18
C LEU A 235 -14.82 19.73 -0.64
N ASP A 236 -14.35 20.89 -0.21
CA ASP A 236 -14.54 22.18 -0.91
C ASP A 236 -13.79 22.21 -2.26
N ALA A 237 -12.69 21.46 -2.39
CA ALA A 237 -11.97 21.23 -3.66
C ALA A 237 -12.60 20.15 -4.56
N GLY A 238 -13.78 19.62 -4.18
CA GLY A 238 -14.51 18.61 -4.94
C GLY A 238 -13.83 17.25 -5.00
N LEU A 239 -12.99 16.91 -4.00
CA LEU A 239 -12.53 15.53 -3.84
C LEU A 239 -13.69 14.64 -3.35
N ARG A 240 -13.60 13.36 -3.69
CA ARG A 240 -14.60 12.33 -3.39
C ARG A 240 -14.03 11.18 -2.58
N TRP A 241 -12.74 10.90 -2.68
CA TRP A 241 -12.15 9.69 -2.12
C TRP A 241 -10.99 10.01 -1.17
N VAL A 242 -10.85 9.20 -0.13
CA VAL A 242 -9.65 9.13 0.71
C VAL A 242 -9.14 7.70 0.70
N LEU A 243 -7.91 7.48 0.21
CA LEU A 243 -7.28 6.17 0.15
C LEU A 243 -6.20 6.04 1.23
N PHE A 244 -6.36 5.08 2.13
CA PHE A 244 -5.40 4.77 3.19
C PHE A 244 -4.54 3.57 2.80
N PHE A 245 -3.23 3.66 3.05
CA PHE A 245 -2.30 2.58 2.78
C PHE A 245 -1.12 2.51 3.76
N GLN A 246 -0.40 1.38 3.74
CA GLN A 246 0.69 1.07 4.68
C GLN A 246 2.09 1.22 4.05
N ASP A 247 3.10 1.23 4.92
CA ASP A 247 4.49 1.60 4.63
C ASP A 247 5.26 0.72 3.64
N THR A 248 5.10 -0.61 3.63
CA THR A 248 6.05 -1.51 2.91
C THR A 248 5.41 -2.56 1.99
N ASN A 249 4.33 -2.23 1.27
CA ASN A 249 3.76 -3.12 0.25
C ASN A 249 4.10 -2.66 -1.17
N GLY A 250 5.07 -3.32 -1.81
CA GLY A 250 5.62 -2.92 -3.11
C GLY A 250 4.70 -3.20 -4.31
N LEU A 251 3.59 -3.92 -4.09
CA LEU A 251 2.65 -4.30 -5.13
C LEU A 251 1.38 -3.45 -5.14
N LEU A 252 1.17 -2.64 -4.11
CA LEU A 252 -0.08 -1.94 -3.82
C LEU A 252 -0.70 -1.21 -5.03
N PHE A 253 0.10 -0.40 -5.72
CA PHE A 253 -0.39 0.47 -6.79
C PHE A 253 -0.79 -0.27 -8.08
N LYS A 254 -0.56 -1.59 -8.16
CA LYS A 254 -1.12 -2.44 -9.22
C LYS A 254 -2.60 -2.75 -8.99
N ALA A 255 -3.06 -2.72 -7.74
CA ALA A 255 -4.42 -3.05 -7.34
C ALA A 255 -5.30 -1.81 -7.07
N ILE A 256 -4.69 -0.68 -6.69
CA ILE A 256 -5.41 0.57 -6.36
C ILE A 256 -6.35 1.03 -7.48
N PRO A 257 -5.95 1.10 -8.76
CA PRO A 257 -6.83 1.65 -9.80
C PRO A 257 -8.12 0.84 -9.92
N ALA A 258 -8.04 -0.48 -10.08
CA ALA A 258 -9.22 -1.33 -10.16
C ALA A 258 -10.08 -1.27 -8.88
N SER A 259 -9.46 -1.22 -7.69
CA SER A 259 -10.20 -1.13 -6.43
C SER A 259 -10.94 0.21 -6.26
N LEU A 260 -10.35 1.31 -6.72
CA LEU A 260 -11.01 2.62 -6.76
C LEU A 260 -12.19 2.61 -7.74
N GLY A 261 -12.03 1.97 -8.90
CA GLY A 261 -13.12 1.79 -9.86
C GLY A 261 -14.27 0.95 -9.33
N VAL A 262 -13.99 -0.10 -8.56
CA VAL A 262 -15.02 -0.87 -7.83
C VAL A 262 -15.75 0.05 -6.85
N SER A 263 -15.02 0.81 -6.04
CA SER A 263 -15.61 1.74 -5.05
C SER A 263 -16.57 2.72 -5.71
N ALA A 264 -16.15 3.31 -6.83
CA ALA A 264 -16.96 4.26 -7.58
C ALA A 264 -18.19 3.64 -8.23
N THR A 265 -18.04 2.45 -8.81
CA THR A 265 -19.13 1.76 -9.55
C THR A 265 -20.15 1.14 -8.61
N LYS A 266 -19.70 0.55 -7.50
CA LYS A 266 -20.56 -0.09 -6.48
C LYS A 266 -21.02 0.90 -5.41
N GLN A 267 -20.57 2.16 -5.51
CA GLN A 267 -20.90 3.24 -4.59
C GLN A 267 -20.57 2.90 -3.13
N TYR A 268 -19.48 2.17 -2.90
CA TYR A 268 -19.05 1.83 -1.55
C TYR A 268 -18.62 3.10 -0.81
N GLN A 269 -19.13 3.26 0.41
CA GLN A 269 -18.66 4.28 1.35
C GLN A 269 -17.35 3.86 2.00
N VAL A 270 -17.16 2.55 2.16
CA VAL A 270 -15.91 1.92 2.59
C VAL A 270 -15.66 0.70 1.72
N ASN A 271 -14.48 0.64 1.11
CA ASN A 271 -14.01 -0.54 0.40
C ASN A 271 -12.65 -0.96 0.95
N SER A 272 -12.61 -2.15 1.55
CA SER A 272 -11.37 -2.78 1.98
C SER A 272 -10.77 -3.59 0.84
N LEU A 273 -9.53 -3.30 0.46
CA LEU A 273 -8.81 -4.21 -0.41
C LEU A 273 -8.47 -5.47 0.39
N ALA A 274 -8.71 -6.60 -0.25
CA ALA A 274 -8.50 -7.91 0.31
C ALA A 274 -7.77 -8.82 -0.67
N VAL A 275 -7.26 -9.94 -0.17
CA VAL A 275 -6.70 -11.02 -0.97
C VAL A 275 -7.29 -12.34 -0.53
N GLN A 276 -7.19 -13.36 -1.40
CA GLN A 276 -7.45 -14.73 -0.99
C GLN A 276 -6.47 -15.12 0.13
N ARG A 277 -7.02 -15.65 1.24
CA ARG A 277 -6.23 -16.05 2.41
C ARG A 277 -6.46 -17.50 2.76
N LYS A 278 -5.48 -18.13 3.39
CA LYS A 278 -5.70 -19.45 4.00
C LYS A 278 -6.34 -19.25 5.38
N ALA A 279 -7.15 -20.23 5.79
CA ALA A 279 -7.61 -20.34 7.16
C ALA A 279 -6.42 -20.29 8.14
N LYS A 280 -6.59 -19.56 9.24
CA LYS A 280 -5.59 -19.36 10.30
C LYS A 280 -4.31 -18.64 9.87
N GLU A 281 -4.29 -18.07 8.65
CA GLU A 281 -3.25 -17.13 8.24
C GLU A 281 -3.30 -15.89 9.16
N ALA A 282 -2.14 -15.33 9.54
CA ALA A 282 -2.04 -14.16 10.41
C ALA A 282 -2.45 -12.86 9.68
N MET A 283 -3.72 -12.81 9.29
CA MET A 283 -4.37 -11.75 8.53
C MET A 283 -5.88 -11.80 8.83
N GLY A 284 -6.45 -10.66 9.24
CA GLY A 284 -7.87 -10.58 9.57
C GLY A 284 -8.79 -10.90 8.39
N GLY A 285 -9.99 -11.40 8.69
CA GLY A 285 -11.01 -11.75 7.71
C GLY A 285 -12.10 -10.69 7.63
N ILE A 286 -12.41 -10.22 6.43
CA ILE A 286 -13.58 -9.35 6.21
C ILE A 286 -14.84 -10.18 6.45
N THR A 287 -15.61 -9.77 7.45
CA THR A 287 -16.73 -10.52 8.02
C THR A 287 -17.94 -9.61 8.15
N ARG A 288 -19.12 -10.11 7.78
CA ARG A 288 -20.39 -9.49 8.17
C ARG A 288 -20.75 -10.02 9.56
N LEU A 289 -21.03 -9.12 10.48
CA LEU A 289 -21.52 -9.43 11.82
C LEU A 289 -22.98 -8.98 11.90
N THR A 290 -23.86 -9.87 12.35
CA THR A 290 -25.28 -9.55 12.57
C THR A 290 -25.66 -9.93 14.00
N HIS A 291 -26.08 -8.96 14.80
CA HIS A 291 -26.52 -9.17 16.17
C HIS A 291 -28.00 -9.55 16.21
N SER A 292 -28.41 -10.28 17.24
CA SER A 292 -29.81 -10.68 17.47
C SER A 292 -30.79 -9.52 17.66
N ASP A 293 -30.30 -8.31 17.94
CA ASP A 293 -31.10 -7.08 18.12
C ASP A 293 -31.25 -6.25 16.83
N GLY A 294 -30.76 -6.78 15.69
CA GLY A 294 -30.84 -6.13 14.38
C GLY A 294 -29.63 -5.25 14.03
N ARG A 295 -28.66 -5.03 14.93
CA ARG A 295 -27.40 -4.36 14.56
C ARG A 295 -26.63 -5.22 13.54
N SER A 296 -26.08 -4.61 12.50
CA SER A 296 -25.20 -5.29 11.54
C SER A 296 -24.07 -4.38 11.09
N MET A 297 -22.91 -4.98 10.81
CA MET A 297 -21.75 -4.28 10.24
C MET A 297 -20.93 -5.24 9.38
N VAL A 298 -20.16 -4.68 8.45
CA VAL A 298 -19.10 -5.42 7.73
C VAL A 298 -17.77 -4.86 8.19
N ILE A 299 -16.88 -5.72 8.65
CA ILE A 299 -15.62 -5.30 9.27
C ILE A 299 -14.52 -6.35 9.13
N ASN A 300 -13.27 -5.91 9.27
CA ASN A 300 -12.16 -6.79 9.56
C ASN A 300 -12.28 -7.37 10.98
N VAL A 301 -12.38 -8.68 11.09
CA VAL A 301 -12.21 -9.40 12.36
C VAL A 301 -10.80 -9.98 12.37
N GLU A 302 -10.01 -9.64 13.40
CA GLU A 302 -8.63 -10.09 13.48
C GLU A 302 -8.54 -11.62 13.56
N TYR A 303 -7.46 -12.20 13.01
CA TYR A 303 -7.33 -13.65 12.86
C TYR A 303 -7.40 -14.42 14.20
N ASN A 304 -6.96 -13.80 15.29
CA ASN A 304 -7.01 -14.34 16.64
C ASN A 304 -8.41 -14.25 17.28
N GLU A 305 -9.29 -13.41 16.74
CA GLU A 305 -10.70 -13.27 17.16
C GLU A 305 -11.63 -14.09 16.28
N LEU A 306 -11.30 -14.25 15.00
CA LEU A 306 -12.17 -14.87 13.99
C LEU A 306 -12.42 -16.37 14.26
N ASP A 307 -11.40 -17.15 14.57
CA ASP A 307 -11.59 -18.59 14.86
C ASP A 307 -12.46 -18.83 16.11
N PRO A 308 -12.20 -18.17 17.26
CA PRO A 308 -13.11 -18.24 18.41
C PRO A 308 -14.53 -17.76 18.09
N LEU A 309 -14.68 -16.67 17.32
CA LEU A 309 -15.98 -16.14 16.93
C LEU A 309 -16.79 -17.15 16.11
N LEU A 310 -16.16 -17.78 15.11
CA LEU A 310 -16.81 -18.79 14.28
C LEU A 310 -17.22 -20.02 15.10
N ARG A 311 -16.36 -20.50 16.01
CA ARG A 311 -16.68 -21.62 16.91
C ARG A 311 -17.88 -21.29 17.80
N ALA A 312 -17.91 -20.09 18.39
CA ALA A 312 -19.00 -19.63 19.23
C ALA A 312 -20.33 -19.53 18.46
N ALA A 313 -20.27 -19.22 17.16
CA ALA A 313 -21.43 -19.14 16.28
C ALA A 313 -21.89 -20.50 15.69
N GLY A 314 -21.33 -21.62 16.15
CA GLY A 314 -21.75 -22.96 15.73
C GLY A 314 -21.00 -23.52 14.53
N HIS A 315 -19.86 -22.96 14.13
CA HIS A 315 -18.96 -23.54 13.15
C HIS A 315 -17.89 -24.40 13.86
N PRO A 316 -18.06 -25.74 13.96
CA PRO A 316 -17.18 -26.60 14.78
C PRO A 316 -15.71 -26.55 14.33
N ASP A 317 -15.46 -26.32 13.05
CA ASP A 317 -14.11 -26.24 12.50
C ASP A 317 -13.46 -24.87 12.69
N GLY A 318 -14.21 -23.85 13.12
CA GLY A 318 -13.75 -22.47 13.30
C GLY A 318 -13.39 -21.81 11.97
N ASP A 319 -12.23 -21.15 11.90
CA ASP A 319 -11.72 -20.63 10.62
C ASP A 319 -11.13 -21.78 9.81
N ALA A 320 -11.85 -22.18 8.75
CA ALA A 320 -11.53 -23.30 7.89
C ALA A 320 -11.59 -22.90 6.40
N ASN A 321 -10.84 -23.62 5.56
CA ASN A 321 -10.87 -23.41 4.11
C ASN A 321 -12.15 -24.02 3.52
N CYS A 322 -12.74 -23.37 2.51
CA CYS A 322 -13.80 -23.94 1.70
C CYS A 322 -13.22 -24.77 0.53
N GLU A 323 -14.09 -25.25 -0.36
CA GLU A 323 -13.75 -26.12 -1.50
C GLU A 323 -12.71 -25.53 -2.46
N THR A 324 -12.56 -24.20 -2.50
CA THR A 324 -11.52 -23.51 -3.28
C THR A 324 -10.12 -23.64 -2.68
N GLY A 325 -10.02 -24.21 -1.48
CA GLY A 325 -8.79 -24.32 -0.72
C GLY A 325 -8.40 -23.03 0.03
N TYR A 326 -9.24 -22.01 0.05
CA TYR A 326 -9.03 -20.75 0.78
C TYR A 326 -10.12 -20.53 1.84
N SER A 327 -9.87 -19.64 2.81
CA SER A 327 -10.94 -19.23 3.72
C SER A 327 -12.02 -18.47 2.95
N PRO A 328 -13.31 -18.70 3.25
CA PRO A 328 -14.39 -17.96 2.64
C PRO A 328 -14.42 -16.48 3.07
N PHE A 329 -13.72 -16.12 4.16
CA PHE A 329 -13.58 -14.74 4.64
C PHE A 329 -12.32 -14.11 4.03
N PRO A 330 -12.45 -13.12 3.11
CA PRO A 330 -11.32 -12.52 2.43
C PRO A 330 -10.32 -11.89 3.40
N GLY A 331 -9.02 -12.01 3.12
CA GLY A 331 -7.97 -11.46 3.96
C GLY A 331 -7.81 -9.97 3.75
N ASN A 332 -8.08 -9.17 4.77
CA ASN A 332 -7.87 -7.73 4.74
C ASN A 332 -6.38 -7.39 4.67
N ILE A 333 -5.99 -6.58 3.69
CA ILE A 333 -4.59 -6.12 3.53
C ILE A 333 -4.39 -4.67 4.00
N ASN A 334 -5.35 -4.10 4.71
CA ASN A 334 -5.28 -2.77 5.32
C ASN A 334 -5.00 -1.65 4.30
N GLN A 335 -5.65 -1.74 3.14
CA GLN A 335 -5.74 -0.65 2.17
C GLN A 335 -7.22 -0.30 2.05
N LEU A 336 -7.58 0.93 2.38
CA LEU A 336 -8.97 1.34 2.56
C LEU A 336 -9.29 2.48 1.61
N ILE A 337 -10.43 2.40 0.93
CA ILE A 337 -10.95 3.47 0.09
C ILE A 337 -12.25 3.95 0.72
N LEU A 338 -12.26 5.20 1.18
CA LEU A 338 -13.41 5.81 1.86
C LEU A 338 -14.01 6.92 0.99
N GLU A 339 -15.34 6.99 0.94
CA GLU A 339 -16.04 8.13 0.34
C GLU A 339 -16.01 9.33 1.30
N LEU A 340 -15.48 10.46 0.82
CA LEU A 340 -15.11 11.62 1.64
C LEU A 340 -16.29 12.25 2.38
N GLY A 341 -17.45 12.40 1.72
CA GLY A 341 -18.64 13.01 2.32
C GLY A 341 -19.11 12.26 3.58
N PRO A 342 -19.54 10.98 3.45
CA PRO A 342 -19.90 10.14 4.59
C PRO A 342 -18.79 10.00 5.62
N TYR A 343 -17.53 10.00 5.18
CA TYR A 343 -16.38 9.98 6.09
C TYR A 343 -16.30 11.22 6.99
N ILE A 344 -16.50 12.42 6.44
CA ILE A 344 -16.54 13.66 7.23
C ILE A 344 -17.73 13.67 8.18
N GLU A 345 -18.92 13.27 7.71
CA GLU A 345 -20.13 13.22 8.53
C GLU A 345 -19.94 12.34 9.75
N GLU A 346 -19.32 11.17 9.57
CA GLU A 346 -19.10 10.23 10.67
C GLU A 346 -18.03 10.73 11.64
N LEU A 347 -16.88 11.22 11.14
CA LEU A 347 -15.85 11.78 12.02
C LEU A 347 -16.32 13.03 12.77
N THR A 348 -17.26 13.80 12.21
CA THR A 348 -17.87 14.93 12.92
C THR A 348 -18.65 14.47 14.15
N LYS A 349 -19.36 13.34 14.07
CA LYS A 349 -20.10 12.76 15.21
C LYS A 349 -19.16 12.23 16.28
N THR A 350 -18.04 11.62 15.87
CA THR A 350 -17.08 11.00 16.80
C THR A 350 -15.98 11.96 17.27
N GLY A 351 -15.91 13.17 16.73
CA GLY A 351 -14.78 14.08 16.93
C GLY A 351 -13.46 13.52 16.39
N GLY A 352 -13.53 12.66 15.37
CA GLY A 352 -12.39 11.94 14.81
C GLY A 352 -11.99 10.68 15.56
N ALA A 353 -12.66 10.35 16.67
CA ALA A 353 -12.34 9.17 17.46
C ALA A 353 -12.75 7.88 16.74
N ILE A 354 -11.91 6.85 16.89
CA ILE A 354 -12.18 5.47 16.47
C ILE A 354 -12.23 4.61 17.73
N LYS A 355 -13.01 3.54 17.71
CA LYS A 355 -13.15 2.63 18.85
C LYS A 355 -11.78 2.08 19.26
N GLU A 356 -11.46 2.23 20.54
CA GLU A 356 -10.23 1.73 21.13
C GLU A 356 -10.37 0.33 21.72
N PHE A 357 -9.23 -0.32 21.92
CA PHE A 357 -9.09 -1.57 22.64
C PHE A 357 -7.83 -1.56 23.50
N VAL A 358 -7.64 -2.58 24.33
CA VAL A 358 -6.43 -2.76 25.14
C VAL A 358 -6.02 -4.23 25.16
N ASN A 359 -4.72 -4.50 25.06
CA ASN A 359 -4.16 -5.85 25.07
C ASN A 359 -3.03 -5.99 26.11
N PRO A 360 -3.36 -6.01 27.41
CA PRO A 360 -2.37 -6.13 28.47
C PRO A 360 -1.70 -7.52 28.45
N LYS A 361 -0.37 -7.53 28.55
CA LYS A 361 0.39 -8.78 28.74
C LYS A 361 0.51 -9.05 30.22
N TYR A 362 -0.18 -10.07 30.74
CA TYR A 362 -0.12 -10.45 32.15
C TYR A 362 1.09 -11.33 32.48
N LYS A 363 1.54 -11.30 33.75
CA LYS A 363 2.63 -12.18 34.22
C LYS A 363 2.18 -13.64 34.31
N ASP A 364 0.91 -13.86 34.63
CA ASP A 364 0.30 -15.17 34.82
C ASP A 364 -1.21 -15.13 34.54
N ALA A 365 -1.87 -16.29 34.68
CA ALA A 365 -3.29 -16.47 34.39
C ALA A 365 -4.23 -15.75 35.38
N SER A 366 -3.75 -15.25 36.53
CA SER A 366 -4.59 -14.50 37.49
C SER A 366 -5.03 -13.14 36.95
N LYS A 367 -4.34 -12.64 35.91
CA LYS A 367 -4.57 -11.32 35.31
C LYS A 367 -4.55 -10.16 36.31
N THR A 368 -3.73 -10.27 37.35
CA THR A 368 -3.62 -9.24 38.42
C THR A 368 -2.53 -8.21 38.16
N SER A 369 -1.43 -8.61 37.49
CA SER A 369 -0.27 -7.76 37.23
C SER A 369 0.25 -7.91 35.80
N PHE A 370 0.72 -6.80 35.23
CA PHE A 370 1.27 -6.78 33.88
C PHE A 370 2.73 -7.22 33.86
N LYS A 371 3.12 -7.95 32.81
CA LYS A 371 4.52 -8.28 32.48
C LYS A 371 5.28 -7.04 31.97
N SER A 372 4.56 -6.12 31.34
CA SER A 372 5.06 -4.81 30.94
C SER A 372 3.89 -3.83 30.80
N SER A 373 4.18 -2.53 30.91
CA SER A 373 3.16 -1.48 30.77
C SER A 373 2.41 -1.59 29.45
N THR A 374 1.11 -1.32 29.49
CA THR A 374 0.22 -1.33 28.32
C THR A 374 -0.21 0.09 27.93
N ARG A 375 -1.05 0.24 26.92
CA ARG A 375 -1.71 1.49 26.49
C ARG A 375 -2.98 1.16 25.72
N LEU A 376 -3.89 2.11 25.59
CA LEU A 376 -5.00 1.95 24.65
C LEU A 376 -4.49 1.93 23.21
N GLU A 377 -5.20 1.23 22.35
CA GLU A 377 -4.87 1.09 20.94
C GLU A 377 -6.08 1.38 20.07
N CYS A 378 -5.84 1.93 18.87
CA CYS A 378 -6.85 2.07 17.84
C CYS A 378 -6.33 1.60 16.46
N MET A 379 -7.24 1.02 15.67
CA MET A 379 -6.96 0.47 14.36
C MET A 379 -7.68 1.28 13.28
N MET A 380 -7.05 1.49 12.12
CA MET A 380 -7.65 2.33 11.06
C MET A 380 -8.78 1.57 10.33
N GLN A 381 -8.64 0.25 10.25
CA GLN A 381 -9.65 -0.65 9.72
C GLN A 381 -10.85 -0.84 10.64
N ASP A 382 -10.84 -0.25 11.84
CA ASP A 382 -11.98 -0.26 12.77
C ASP A 382 -12.96 0.90 12.54
N TYR A 383 -12.67 1.81 11.60
CA TYR A 383 -13.62 2.86 11.18
C TYR A 383 -15.05 2.33 10.91
N PRO A 384 -15.27 1.16 10.27
CA PRO A 384 -16.61 0.62 10.08
C PRO A 384 -17.41 0.38 11.36
N LYS A 385 -16.78 0.29 12.55
CA LYS A 385 -17.49 0.13 13.84
C LYS A 385 -18.34 1.35 14.21
N THR A 386 -18.06 2.52 13.65
CA THR A 386 -18.81 3.76 13.94
C THR A 386 -19.97 3.97 12.97
N LEU A 387 -19.97 3.28 11.83
CA LEU A 387 -20.96 3.48 10.78
C LEU A 387 -22.34 2.92 11.14
N PRO A 388 -23.43 3.54 10.63
CA PRO A 388 -24.77 2.99 10.74
C PRO A 388 -24.92 1.71 9.90
N PRO A 389 -25.85 0.80 10.23
CA PRO A 389 -26.09 -0.43 9.47
C PRO A 389 -26.45 -0.23 7.99
N THR A 390 -26.94 0.95 7.62
CA THR A 390 -27.26 1.34 6.24
C THR A 390 -26.03 1.68 5.40
N ALA A 391 -24.84 1.75 6.01
CA ALA A 391 -23.63 2.12 5.32
C ALA A 391 -23.20 1.04 4.32
N ARG A 392 -22.78 1.46 3.12
CA ARG A 392 -22.33 0.55 2.06
C ARG A 392 -20.85 0.21 2.25
N VAL A 393 -20.59 -0.76 3.12
CA VAL A 393 -19.25 -1.30 3.37
C VAL A 393 -19.05 -2.58 2.57
N GLY A 394 -18.03 -2.59 1.71
CA GLY A 394 -17.67 -3.71 0.84
C GLY A 394 -16.17 -4.01 0.85
N PHE A 395 -15.76 -4.93 -0.01
CA PHE A 395 -14.37 -5.28 -0.23
C PHE A 395 -14.10 -5.60 -1.70
N THR A 396 -12.82 -5.51 -2.09
CA THR A 396 -12.32 -5.91 -3.41
C THR A 396 -11.20 -6.92 -3.23
N VAL A 397 -11.42 -8.16 -3.65
CA VAL A 397 -10.43 -9.23 -3.62
C VAL A 397 -9.58 -9.19 -4.87
N MET A 398 -8.27 -9.16 -4.65
CA MET A 398 -7.24 -9.31 -5.67
C MET A 398 -6.45 -10.59 -5.46
N ASP A 399 -5.79 -11.06 -6.50
CA ASP A 399 -4.78 -12.08 -6.34
C ASP A 399 -3.61 -11.58 -5.48
N LYS A 400 -3.14 -12.44 -4.57
CA LYS A 400 -2.05 -12.11 -3.64
C LYS A 400 -0.76 -11.70 -4.39
N TRP A 401 -0.45 -12.36 -5.50
CA TRP A 401 0.74 -12.08 -6.33
C TRP A 401 0.69 -10.68 -6.98
N LEU A 402 -0.50 -10.08 -7.12
CA LEU A 402 -0.68 -8.76 -7.73
C LEU A 402 -0.72 -7.63 -6.69
N ALA A 403 -1.20 -7.91 -5.48
CA ALA A 403 -1.61 -6.86 -4.53
C ALA A 403 -0.90 -6.87 -3.18
N TYR A 404 -0.25 -7.97 -2.77
CA TYR A 404 0.21 -8.12 -1.38
C TYR A 404 1.59 -8.74 -1.22
N ALA A 405 2.58 -7.88 -0.97
CA ALA A 405 3.95 -8.26 -0.61
C ALA A 405 4.54 -7.32 0.45
N PRO A 406 4.03 -7.36 1.70
CA PRO A 406 4.55 -6.51 2.76
C PRO A 406 5.93 -6.97 3.24
N VAL A 407 6.75 -6.03 3.70
CA VAL A 407 8.01 -6.30 4.40
C VAL A 407 7.82 -6.04 5.89
N LYS A 408 7.64 -7.12 6.67
CA LYS A 408 7.34 -7.09 8.11
C LYS A 408 8.26 -7.96 8.98
N ASN A 409 8.97 -8.92 8.40
CA ASN A 409 9.84 -9.85 9.13
C ASN A 409 11.33 -9.55 8.86
N ASN A 410 12.15 -9.61 9.91
CA ASN A 410 13.61 -9.67 9.77
C ASN A 410 14.04 -11.03 9.15
N PRO A 411 15.31 -11.16 8.72
CA PRO A 411 15.80 -12.41 8.14
C PRO A 411 15.66 -13.64 9.05
N GLU A 412 15.86 -13.49 10.36
CA GLU A 412 15.81 -14.60 11.31
C GLU A 412 14.38 -15.16 11.46
N ASP A 413 13.40 -14.29 11.68
CA ASP A 413 12.00 -14.67 11.79
C ASP A 413 11.46 -15.20 10.45
N ALA A 414 11.88 -14.59 9.33
CA ALA A 414 11.52 -15.07 8.01
C ALA A 414 12.03 -16.50 7.76
N SER A 415 13.26 -16.82 8.14
CA SER A 415 13.81 -18.18 8.02
C SER A 415 13.03 -19.27 8.78
N LYS A 416 12.25 -18.88 9.80
CA LYS A 416 11.43 -19.80 10.61
C LYS A 416 10.03 -20.01 10.03
N VAL A 417 9.66 -19.25 9.00
CA VAL A 417 8.34 -19.39 8.35
C VAL A 417 8.30 -20.74 7.62
N PRO A 418 7.27 -21.58 7.85
CA PRO A 418 7.13 -22.86 7.16
C PRO A 418 7.11 -22.73 5.64
N LYS A 419 7.69 -23.70 4.94
CA LYS A 419 7.71 -23.74 3.47
C LYS A 419 6.28 -23.64 2.91
N GLY A 420 6.10 -22.80 1.89
CA GLY A 420 4.80 -22.52 1.27
C GLY A 420 4.03 -21.34 1.89
N ASN A 421 4.43 -20.86 3.07
CA ASN A 421 3.88 -19.64 3.65
C ASN A 421 4.69 -18.41 3.22
N PRO A 422 4.06 -17.22 3.13
CA PRO A 422 4.74 -16.00 2.73
C PRO A 422 5.73 -15.52 3.80
N TYR A 423 7.00 -15.36 3.41
CA TYR A 423 8.08 -14.92 4.31
C TYR A 423 7.93 -13.47 4.79
N HIS A 424 7.37 -12.60 3.95
CA HIS A 424 7.13 -11.18 4.24
C HIS A 424 8.38 -10.42 4.73
N SER A 425 9.48 -10.65 4.04
CA SER A 425 10.83 -10.11 4.29
C SER A 425 11.26 -9.18 3.16
N ALA A 426 12.37 -8.45 3.31
CA ALA A 426 12.93 -7.63 2.23
C ALA A 426 13.25 -8.49 0.99
N THR A 427 13.78 -9.70 1.19
CA THR A 427 14.02 -10.67 0.11
C THR A 427 12.75 -11.02 -0.65
N SER A 428 11.73 -11.51 0.06
CA SER A 428 10.50 -12.01 -0.58
C SER A 428 9.63 -10.88 -1.15
N GLY A 429 9.67 -9.69 -0.55
CA GLY A 429 9.00 -8.50 -1.08
C GLY A 429 9.55 -8.10 -2.44
N GLU A 430 10.87 -8.07 -2.60
CA GLU A 430 11.51 -7.78 -3.89
C GLU A 430 11.25 -8.88 -4.93
N MET A 431 11.36 -10.16 -4.55
CA MET A 431 11.03 -11.26 -5.47
C MET A 431 9.57 -11.22 -5.94
N ALA A 432 8.65 -10.76 -5.09
CA ALA A 432 7.25 -10.60 -5.46
C ALA A 432 7.07 -9.50 -6.53
N ILE A 433 7.86 -8.43 -6.52
CA ILE A 433 7.85 -7.40 -7.58
C ILE A 433 8.29 -8.01 -8.92
N TYR A 434 9.40 -8.74 -8.93
CA TYR A 434 9.89 -9.41 -10.15
C TYR A 434 8.90 -10.44 -10.68
N ARG A 435 8.30 -11.22 -9.79
CA ARG A 435 7.23 -12.16 -10.13
C ARG A 435 6.03 -11.45 -10.74
N ALA A 436 5.52 -10.41 -10.09
CA ALA A 436 4.35 -9.67 -10.57
C ALA A 436 4.60 -9.07 -11.95
N ASN A 437 5.75 -8.42 -12.14
CA ASN A 437 6.10 -7.82 -13.43
C ASN A 437 6.24 -8.87 -14.54
N SER A 438 6.85 -10.02 -14.23
CA SER A 438 6.96 -11.15 -15.17
C SER A 438 5.59 -11.70 -15.55
N LEU A 439 4.71 -11.96 -14.57
CA LEU A 439 3.36 -12.48 -14.82
C LEU A 439 2.50 -11.50 -15.64
N ILE A 440 2.64 -10.19 -15.39
CA ILE A 440 1.96 -9.15 -16.17
C ILE A 440 2.42 -9.17 -17.63
N LEU A 441 3.72 -9.28 -17.88
CA LEU A 441 4.25 -9.36 -19.25
C LEU A 441 3.86 -10.65 -19.96
N ILE A 442 3.84 -11.80 -19.25
CA ILE A 442 3.30 -13.06 -19.78
C ILE A 442 1.84 -12.87 -20.21
N LYS A 443 1.02 -12.25 -19.36
CA LYS A 443 -0.39 -11.95 -19.67
C LYS A 443 -0.53 -10.98 -20.86
N ALA A 444 0.46 -10.09 -21.07
CA ALA A 444 0.54 -9.19 -22.21
C ALA A 444 1.07 -9.85 -23.50
N GLY A 445 1.53 -11.11 -23.45
CA GLY A 445 1.99 -11.88 -24.61
C GLY A 445 3.50 -12.06 -24.74
N VAL A 446 4.29 -11.65 -23.75
CA VAL A 446 5.75 -11.86 -23.73
C VAL A 446 6.08 -13.28 -23.26
N GLN A 447 7.02 -13.94 -23.92
CA GLN A 447 7.59 -15.21 -23.44
C GLN A 447 8.64 -14.94 -22.36
N VAL A 448 8.27 -15.11 -21.10
CA VAL A 448 9.21 -14.94 -19.98
C VAL A 448 9.56 -16.31 -19.41
N GLU A 449 10.84 -16.65 -19.36
CA GLU A 449 11.28 -17.90 -18.76
C GLU A 449 10.94 -17.94 -17.25
N GLY A 450 10.61 -19.14 -16.76
CA GLY A 450 10.17 -19.36 -15.38
C GLY A 450 11.27 -19.09 -14.35
N PRO A 451 10.91 -18.99 -13.06
CA PRO A 451 11.85 -18.69 -11.99
C PRO A 451 12.79 -19.87 -11.70
N VAL A 452 13.91 -19.57 -11.06
CA VAL A 452 14.75 -20.58 -10.39
C VAL A 452 14.64 -20.45 -8.87
N GLN A 453 14.73 -21.58 -8.17
CA GLN A 453 14.76 -21.58 -6.71
C GLN A 453 16.14 -21.16 -6.20
N GLN A 454 16.18 -20.19 -5.28
CA GLN A 454 17.40 -19.82 -4.56
C GLN A 454 17.13 -19.64 -3.08
N VAL A 455 18.21 -19.71 -2.29
CA VAL A 455 18.16 -19.49 -0.84
C VAL A 455 18.90 -18.21 -0.48
N PHE A 456 18.22 -17.29 0.21
CA PHE A 456 18.80 -16.08 0.79
C PHE A 456 18.44 -15.98 2.25
N ASN A 457 19.43 -15.84 3.14
CA ASN A 457 19.21 -15.81 4.58
C ASN A 457 18.32 -16.97 5.09
N GLY A 458 18.47 -18.18 4.54
CA GLY A 458 17.67 -19.35 4.92
C GLY A 458 16.24 -19.39 4.36
N GLN A 459 15.84 -18.44 3.52
CA GLN A 459 14.54 -18.41 2.86
C GLN A 459 14.66 -18.97 1.44
N GLU A 460 13.88 -20.00 1.09
CA GLU A 460 13.80 -20.56 -0.26
C GLU A 460 12.79 -19.75 -1.07
N VAL A 461 13.25 -19.03 -2.10
CA VAL A 461 12.42 -18.11 -2.90
C VAL A 461 12.56 -18.35 -4.39
N GLU A 462 11.49 -18.07 -5.12
CA GLU A 462 11.48 -18.01 -6.58
C GLU A 462 12.16 -16.73 -7.07
N VAL A 463 13.26 -16.88 -7.80
CA VAL A 463 13.95 -15.78 -8.46
C VAL A 463 13.54 -15.73 -9.93
N TRP A 464 12.61 -14.81 -10.20
CA TRP A 464 12.17 -14.45 -11.55
C TRP A 464 13.20 -13.51 -12.23
N PRO A 465 13.14 -13.34 -13.57
CA PRO A 465 13.85 -12.27 -14.26
C PRO A 465 13.65 -10.92 -13.57
N ARG A 466 14.71 -10.10 -13.45
CA ARG A 466 14.65 -8.81 -12.73
C ARG A 466 14.07 -7.74 -13.64
N ILE A 467 12.77 -7.86 -13.89
CA ILE A 467 12.03 -6.93 -14.73
C ILE A 467 11.42 -5.86 -13.83
N THR A 468 11.74 -4.60 -14.11
CA THR A 468 11.21 -3.43 -13.41
C THR A 468 10.92 -2.31 -14.39
N TRP A 469 9.97 -1.46 -14.04
CA TRP A 469 9.66 -0.26 -14.80
C TRP A 469 9.20 0.85 -13.87
N LYS A 470 9.40 2.10 -14.31
CA LYS A 470 8.81 3.25 -13.63
C LYS A 470 7.28 3.21 -13.77
N PRO A 471 6.49 3.60 -12.75
CA PRO A 471 5.02 3.55 -12.83
C PRO A 471 4.44 4.24 -14.07
N LYS A 472 5.08 5.33 -14.54
CA LYS A 472 4.68 6.03 -15.78
C LYS A 472 4.81 5.21 -17.07
N TRP A 473 5.57 4.12 -17.08
CA TRP A 473 5.65 3.21 -18.23
C TRP A 473 4.42 2.31 -18.34
N GLY A 474 3.87 1.88 -17.21
CA GLY A 474 2.81 0.87 -17.19
C GLY A 474 2.02 0.96 -15.91
N LEU A 475 1.07 1.90 -15.88
CA LEU A 475 0.16 2.09 -14.75
C LEU A 475 -0.99 1.08 -14.79
N THR A 476 -1.48 0.78 -16.00
CA THR A 476 -2.62 -0.11 -16.24
C THR A 476 -2.22 -1.31 -17.07
N PHE A 477 -2.94 -2.42 -16.94
CA PHE A 477 -2.69 -3.60 -17.78
C PHE A 477 -2.89 -3.28 -19.27
N SER A 478 -3.92 -2.50 -19.62
CA SER A 478 -4.18 -2.09 -21.00
C SER A 478 -3.03 -1.26 -21.59
N GLU A 479 -2.44 -0.36 -20.80
CA GLU A 479 -1.28 0.42 -21.23
C GLU A 479 -0.07 -0.49 -21.49
N ILE A 480 0.24 -1.41 -20.57
CA ILE A 480 1.34 -2.37 -20.73
C ILE A 480 1.12 -3.23 -21.98
N LYS A 481 -0.08 -3.79 -22.14
CA LYS A 481 -0.43 -4.61 -23.31
C LYS A 481 -0.27 -3.86 -24.62
N SER A 482 -0.61 -2.57 -24.66
CA SER A 482 -0.45 -1.73 -25.86
C SER A 482 1.00 -1.45 -26.26
N LYS A 483 1.93 -1.57 -25.29
CA LYS A 483 3.38 -1.32 -25.45
C LYS A 483 4.18 -2.58 -25.80
N VAL A 484 3.55 -3.75 -25.79
CA VAL A 484 4.14 -5.02 -26.22
C VAL A 484 3.58 -5.38 -27.59
N ARG A 485 4.45 -5.61 -28.56
CA ARG A 485 4.10 -5.94 -29.95
C ARG A 485 4.96 -7.09 -30.46
N GLN A 486 4.40 -7.87 -31.38
CA GLN A 486 5.10 -8.98 -32.04
C GLN A 486 5.67 -9.98 -31.00
N SER A 487 6.68 -10.77 -31.38
CA SER A 487 7.24 -11.81 -30.51
C SER A 487 8.30 -11.21 -29.58
N CYS A 488 8.05 -11.17 -28.27
CA CYS A 488 9.05 -10.75 -27.29
C CYS A 488 9.42 -11.93 -26.37
N SER A 489 10.70 -12.09 -26.03
CA SER A 489 11.20 -13.08 -25.08
C SER A 489 12.19 -12.48 -24.08
N VAL A 490 12.18 -13.00 -22.85
CA VAL A 490 13.10 -12.62 -21.76
C VAL A 490 13.59 -13.88 -21.06
N SER A 491 14.90 -14.10 -21.08
CA SER A 491 15.53 -15.25 -20.42
C SER A 491 15.46 -15.16 -18.89
N GLN A 492 15.57 -16.28 -18.20
CA GLN A 492 15.46 -16.38 -16.74
C GLN A 492 16.47 -15.47 -16.04
N ARG A 493 17.68 -15.42 -16.60
CA ARG A 493 18.82 -14.67 -16.07
C ARG A 493 18.80 -13.19 -16.45
N SER A 494 17.77 -12.70 -17.14
CA SER A 494 17.76 -11.32 -17.62
C SER A 494 17.36 -10.27 -16.59
N THR A 495 17.85 -9.06 -16.79
CA THR A 495 17.42 -7.82 -16.12
C THR A 495 16.84 -6.89 -17.18
N MET A 496 15.65 -6.33 -16.95
CA MET A 496 15.07 -5.30 -17.82
C MET A 496 14.58 -4.13 -16.99
N VAL A 497 15.03 -2.92 -17.33
CA VAL A 497 14.64 -1.68 -16.63
C VAL A 497 14.12 -0.67 -17.63
N LEU A 498 12.84 -0.30 -17.50
CA LEU A 498 12.18 0.66 -18.39
C LEU A 498 11.86 1.95 -17.63
N LYS A 499 12.62 3.01 -17.91
CA LYS A 499 12.48 4.34 -17.29
C LYS A 499 12.04 5.37 -18.32
N GLY A 500 10.75 5.35 -18.67
CA GLY A 500 10.19 6.25 -19.66
C GLY A 500 8.73 5.92 -19.91
N ARG A 501 7.95 6.88 -20.39
CA ARG A 501 6.52 6.63 -20.66
C ARG A 501 6.34 5.82 -21.94
N ASP A 502 6.96 6.27 -23.02
CA ASP A 502 6.66 5.83 -24.38
C ASP A 502 7.75 4.86 -24.91
N ILE A 503 8.06 3.83 -24.13
CA ILE A 503 8.95 2.74 -24.52
C ILE A 503 8.10 1.54 -24.98
N PHE A 504 8.34 1.05 -26.20
CA PHE A 504 7.62 -0.04 -26.83
C PHE A 504 8.55 -1.24 -27.04
N LEU A 505 8.13 -2.42 -26.61
CA LEU A 505 8.85 -3.68 -26.86
C LEU A 505 8.29 -4.30 -28.15
N GLU A 506 9.13 -4.46 -29.16
CA GLU A 506 8.74 -4.95 -30.49
C GLU A 506 9.81 -5.88 -31.05
N ASP A 507 9.49 -7.18 -31.14
CA ASP A 507 10.43 -8.21 -31.63
C ASP A 507 11.73 -8.29 -30.81
N LEU A 508 11.62 -8.24 -29.49
CA LEU A 508 12.75 -8.24 -28.56
C LEU A 508 13.08 -9.66 -28.08
N SER A 509 14.33 -10.07 -28.19
CA SER A 509 14.87 -11.27 -27.51
C SER A 509 15.96 -10.86 -26.53
N LEU A 510 15.68 -10.91 -25.23
CA LEU A 510 16.61 -10.48 -24.19
C LEU A 510 17.22 -11.67 -23.44
N ASP A 511 18.55 -11.80 -23.52
CA ASP A 511 19.38 -12.65 -22.66
C ASP A 511 20.55 -11.87 -22.05
N GLY A 512 20.28 -11.11 -21.00
CA GLY A 512 21.25 -10.22 -20.38
C GLY A 512 20.60 -9.08 -19.60
N ALA A 513 21.29 -7.95 -19.47
CA ALA A 513 20.75 -6.74 -18.85
C ALA A 513 20.50 -5.66 -19.89
N LEU A 514 19.29 -5.08 -19.84
CA LEU A 514 18.83 -3.97 -20.68
C LEU A 514 18.24 -2.85 -19.81
N ILE A 515 18.72 -1.64 -20.00
CA ILE A 515 18.25 -0.43 -19.32
C ILE A 515 17.91 0.62 -20.37
N ILE A 516 16.67 1.11 -20.35
CA ILE A 516 16.22 2.18 -21.24
C ILE A 516 15.76 3.35 -20.40
N ASN A 517 16.44 4.49 -20.56
CA ASN A 517 16.05 5.76 -19.97
C ASN A 517 15.52 6.68 -21.08
N SER A 518 14.31 7.22 -20.92
CA SER A 518 13.76 8.20 -21.86
C SER A 518 12.96 9.29 -21.14
N ILE A 519 13.14 10.52 -21.61
CA ILE A 519 12.35 11.67 -21.16
C ILE A 519 10.94 11.63 -21.74
N ASP A 520 10.06 12.47 -21.21
CA ASP A 520 8.72 12.64 -21.78
C ASP A 520 8.83 13.25 -23.20
N GLY A 521 8.05 12.73 -24.15
CA GLY A 521 8.10 13.13 -25.57
C GLY A 521 9.09 12.33 -26.42
N ALA A 522 9.87 11.42 -25.82
CA ALA A 522 10.68 10.45 -26.54
C ALA A 522 9.93 9.11 -26.69
N GLU A 523 9.57 8.75 -27.92
CA GLU A 523 9.00 7.44 -28.28
C GLU A 523 10.13 6.49 -28.67
N VAL A 524 10.33 5.41 -27.93
CA VAL A 524 11.45 4.48 -28.14
C VAL A 524 10.92 3.09 -28.45
N LYS A 525 11.19 2.57 -29.64
CA LYS A 525 10.94 1.17 -29.99
C LYS A 525 12.18 0.33 -29.72
N VAL A 526 12.03 -0.75 -28.96
CA VAL A 526 13.12 -1.61 -28.50
C VAL A 526 12.86 -3.03 -29.00
N GLY A 527 13.80 -3.56 -29.79
CA GLY A 527 13.71 -4.88 -30.41
C GLY A 527 15.08 -5.46 -30.73
N GLY A 528 15.08 -6.55 -31.50
CA GLY A 528 16.29 -7.28 -31.85
C GLY A 528 16.75 -8.26 -30.76
N SER A 529 17.88 -8.92 -31.02
CA SER A 529 18.50 -9.85 -30.05
C SER A 529 19.53 -9.10 -29.21
N ILE A 530 19.42 -9.20 -27.89
CA ILE A 530 20.32 -8.55 -26.94
C ILE A 530 20.89 -9.63 -26.03
N GLN A 531 22.18 -9.93 -26.22
CA GLN A 531 22.90 -10.90 -25.40
C GLN A 531 24.09 -10.25 -24.70
N ASN A 532 24.18 -10.39 -23.39
CA ASN A 532 25.33 -9.92 -22.61
C ASN A 532 25.46 -10.67 -21.27
N LYS A 533 26.59 -10.47 -20.56
CA LYS A 533 26.85 -11.12 -19.26
C LYS A 533 25.88 -10.73 -18.15
N GLY A 534 25.01 -9.74 -18.34
CA GLY A 534 23.92 -9.42 -17.44
C GLY A 534 24.36 -9.14 -16.00
N TRP A 535 23.43 -9.33 -15.06
CA TRP A 535 23.65 -9.08 -13.63
C TRP A 535 23.50 -10.37 -12.82
N LEU A 536 24.26 -10.48 -11.73
CA LEU A 536 24.22 -11.61 -10.80
C LEU A 536 23.76 -11.18 -9.41
N LEU A 537 23.09 -12.08 -8.70
CA LEU A 537 22.77 -11.91 -7.28
C LEU A 537 23.87 -12.57 -6.45
N GLU A 538 24.65 -11.77 -5.75
CA GLU A 538 25.67 -12.25 -4.81
C GLU A 538 25.07 -12.30 -3.40
N ARG A 539 25.12 -13.47 -2.76
CA ARG A 539 24.52 -13.68 -1.43
C ARG A 539 25.26 -12.89 -0.36
N ILE A 540 24.51 -12.28 0.53
CA ILE A 540 25.00 -11.57 1.71
C ILE A 540 24.36 -12.21 2.94
N ASN A 541 25.16 -12.51 3.95
CA ASN A 541 24.66 -13.04 5.21
C ASN A 541 24.18 -11.87 6.09
N TYR A 542 22.98 -11.96 6.65
CA TYR A 542 22.46 -10.91 7.53
C TYR A 542 23.32 -10.64 8.78
N LYS A 543 24.16 -11.60 9.18
CA LYS A 543 25.10 -11.48 10.31
C LYS A 543 26.44 -10.82 9.93
N ASP A 544 26.72 -10.63 8.65
CA ASP A 544 27.97 -10.02 8.20
C ASP A 544 27.94 -8.51 8.37
N THR A 545 28.44 -8.03 9.52
CA THR A 545 28.43 -6.60 9.90
C THR A 545 29.34 -5.71 9.04
N SER A 546 30.14 -6.28 8.13
CA SER A 546 30.89 -5.49 7.14
C SER A 546 30.00 -4.91 6.03
N SER A 547 28.83 -5.50 5.82
CA SER A 547 27.84 -5.05 4.83
C SER A 547 26.81 -4.08 5.45
N PRO A 548 26.35 -3.06 4.70
CA PRO A 548 25.24 -2.19 5.12
C PRO A 548 23.97 -2.96 5.48
N GLU A 549 23.18 -2.42 6.42
CA GLU A 549 21.99 -3.09 6.97
C GLU A 549 20.98 -3.47 5.88
N GLU A 550 20.75 -2.59 4.90
CA GLU A 550 19.83 -2.79 3.78
C GLU A 550 20.21 -3.99 2.88
N LEU A 551 21.49 -4.31 2.76
CA LEU A 551 21.97 -5.50 2.05
C LEU A 551 21.84 -6.74 2.93
N ARG A 552 22.17 -6.62 4.22
CA ARG A 552 22.07 -7.71 5.21
C ARG A 552 20.63 -8.21 5.34
N ILE A 553 19.65 -7.32 5.50
CA ILE A 553 18.25 -7.71 5.64
C ILE A 553 17.66 -8.30 4.35
N ARG A 554 18.19 -7.89 3.18
CA ARG A 554 17.78 -8.39 1.85
C ARG A 554 18.40 -9.75 1.54
N GLY A 555 19.62 -10.00 2.03
CA GLY A 555 20.33 -11.26 1.86
C GLY A 555 21.12 -11.39 0.56
N PHE A 556 21.20 -10.32 -0.24
CA PHE A 556 22.01 -10.28 -1.45
C PHE A 556 22.33 -8.85 -1.88
N LYS A 557 23.34 -8.72 -2.74
CA LYS A 557 23.64 -7.53 -3.54
C LYS A 557 23.64 -7.88 -5.03
N ILE A 558 23.38 -6.89 -5.88
CA ILE A 558 23.39 -7.07 -7.33
C ILE A 558 24.77 -6.71 -7.87
N ASN A 559 25.45 -7.68 -8.49
CA ASN A 559 26.70 -7.47 -9.21
C ASN A 559 26.43 -7.28 -10.71
N LYS A 560 26.76 -6.11 -11.25
CA LYS A 560 26.47 -5.73 -12.65
C LYS A 560 27.68 -6.06 -13.51
N LEU A 561 27.66 -7.21 -14.20
CA LEU A 561 28.80 -7.65 -15.02
C LEU A 561 28.84 -6.97 -16.37
N GLU A 562 27.69 -6.88 -17.05
CA GLU A 562 27.53 -6.21 -18.33
C GLU A 562 26.07 -5.79 -18.49
N GLN A 563 25.83 -4.74 -19.28
CA GLN A 563 24.50 -4.27 -19.62
C GLN A 563 24.52 -3.46 -20.92
N LEU A 564 23.40 -3.49 -21.65
CA LEU A 564 23.09 -2.47 -22.64
C LEU A 564 22.26 -1.39 -21.95
N GLU A 565 22.79 -0.17 -21.86
CA GLU A 565 22.07 0.98 -21.34
C GLU A 565 21.99 2.07 -22.40
N GLN A 566 20.77 2.52 -22.72
CA GLN A 566 20.55 3.60 -23.67
C GLN A 566 19.70 4.71 -23.04
N THR A 567 20.13 5.95 -23.24
CA THR A 567 19.45 7.14 -22.74
C THR A 567 19.01 8.02 -23.91
N TYR A 568 17.74 8.40 -23.90
CA TYR A 568 17.11 9.29 -24.87
C TYR A 568 16.68 10.58 -24.16
N SER A 569 17.51 11.61 -24.28
CA SER A 569 17.38 12.89 -23.56
C SER A 569 16.67 13.99 -24.36
N GLU A 570 16.26 13.71 -25.59
CA GLU A 570 15.54 14.64 -26.46
C GLU A 570 14.20 14.05 -26.92
N PRO A 571 13.16 14.89 -27.11
CA PRO A 571 11.91 14.43 -27.71
C PRO A 571 12.15 13.93 -29.14
N GLY A 572 11.43 12.89 -29.55
CA GLY A 572 11.62 12.30 -30.87
C GLY A 572 11.18 10.86 -30.95
N LYS A 573 11.37 10.25 -32.12
CA LYS A 573 11.10 8.83 -32.36
C LYS A 573 12.42 8.10 -32.55
N PHE A 574 12.63 7.07 -31.74
CA PHE A 574 13.88 6.31 -31.69
C PHE A 574 13.60 4.83 -31.88
N ILE A 575 14.59 4.13 -32.44
CA ILE A 575 14.58 2.68 -32.61
C ILE A 575 15.90 2.15 -32.06
N LEU A 576 15.81 1.23 -31.10
CA LEU A 576 16.92 0.40 -30.64
C LEU A 576 16.69 -1.01 -31.17
N LYS A 577 17.48 -1.40 -32.17
CA LYS A 577 17.56 -2.78 -32.67
C LYS A 577 19.02 -3.18 -32.81
N PRO A 578 19.66 -3.64 -31.72
CA PRO A 578 21.01 -4.17 -31.80
C PRO A 578 21.00 -5.38 -32.72
N GLN A 579 21.92 -5.39 -33.68
CA GLN A 579 22.28 -6.60 -34.40
C GLN A 579 23.45 -7.20 -33.62
N CYS A 580 23.18 -8.27 -32.86
CA CYS A 580 24.24 -9.12 -32.34
C CYS A 580 24.68 -10.09 -33.43
#